data_AF-A0A2L2Z0B7-F1
#
_entry.id   AF-A0A2L2Z0B7-F1
#
_cell.length_a   1.000
_cell.length_b   1.000
_cell.length_c   1.000
_cell.angle_alpha   90.00
_cell.angle_beta   90.00
_cell.angle_gamma   90.00
#
_symmetry.space_group_name_H-M   'P 1'
#
loop_
_entity.id
_entity.type
_entity.pdbx_description
1 polymer ?
#
loop_
_entity_poly.entity_id
_entity_poly.type
_entity_poly.pdbx_seq_one_letter_code
_entity_poly.pdbx_strand_id
1 'polypeptide(L)'
;MLSVLHYLWLNPKQRSNSERNVMKDLWIEISFLEVAQAAQYCSAYFTAILYTELWCNSMREKNRNSESVDHSDSSGSLEFSPLSYIGSQGKDKAHLIYDILLDTYSNIGDSDAISGCEV
;
A
#
# COMPACT_ATOMS: atom_id res chain seq x y z
N MET A 1 14.41 12.79 6.81
CA MET A 1 13.05 13.24 6.47
C MET A 1 11.99 12.28 7.03
N LEU A 2 12.14 10.96 6.82
CA LEU A 2 11.24 9.91 7.35
C LEU A 2 11.14 9.87 8.89
N SER A 3 12.22 10.20 9.60
CA SER A 3 12.25 10.29 11.06
C SER A 3 11.28 11.34 11.63
N VAL A 4 11.03 12.42 10.89
CA VAL A 4 10.08 13.48 11.27
C VAL A 4 8.64 12.99 11.08
N LEU A 5 8.39 12.27 9.98
CA LEU A 5 7.10 11.62 9.70
C LEU A 5 6.78 10.54 10.75
N HIS A 6 7.74 9.69 11.08
CA HIS A 6 7.59 8.66 12.12
C HIS A 6 7.36 9.28 13.51
N TYR A 7 8.05 10.39 13.83
CA TYR A 7 7.84 11.13 15.07
C TYR A 7 6.44 11.75 15.16
N LEU A 8 5.90 12.25 14.05
CA LEU A 8 4.52 12.76 13.99
C LEU A 8 3.48 11.65 14.13
N TRP A 9 3.78 10.44 13.63
CA TRP A 9 2.93 9.26 13.79
C TRP A 9 2.88 8.75 15.23
N LEU A 10 4.02 8.72 15.93
CA LEU A 10 4.09 8.23 17.31
C LEU A 10 3.46 9.17 18.35
N ASN A 11 3.31 10.45 18.02
CA ASN A 11 2.74 11.46 18.92
C ASN A 11 1.49 12.11 18.30
N PRO A 12 0.36 11.39 18.24
CA PRO A 12 -0.92 12.01 17.92
C PRO A 12 -1.27 12.96 19.07
N LYS A 13 -1.02 14.27 18.91
CA LYS A 13 -1.55 15.25 19.84
C LYS A 13 -3.07 15.13 19.83
N GLN A 14 -3.63 14.54 20.88
CA GLN A 14 -5.04 14.72 21.21
C GLN A 14 -5.28 16.22 21.37
N ARG A 15 -5.86 16.84 20.34
CA ARG A 15 -6.24 18.25 20.37
C ARG A 15 -7.72 18.36 20.07
N SER A 16 -8.50 18.29 21.15
CA SER A 16 -9.72 19.05 21.43
C SER A 16 -10.79 19.10 20.33
N ASN A 17 -11.84 18.29 20.51
CA ASN A 17 -13.28 18.61 20.38
C ASN A 17 -13.81 19.37 19.13
N SER A 18 -13.16 19.28 17.98
CA SER A 18 -13.83 19.58 16.71
C SER A 18 -13.45 18.52 15.69
N GLU A 19 -14.45 17.74 15.29
CA GLU A 19 -14.42 16.63 14.35
C GLU A 19 -13.95 17.06 12.96
N ARG A 20 -12.67 17.36 12.84
CA ARG A 20 -11.96 17.29 11.57
C ARG A 20 -10.82 16.34 11.81
N ASN A 21 -10.93 15.16 11.21
CA ASN A 21 -9.88 14.16 11.19
C ASN A 21 -8.72 14.79 10.41
N VAL A 22 -7.90 15.62 11.06
CA VAL A 22 -6.73 16.25 10.43
C VAL A 22 -5.78 15.17 9.91
N MET A 23 -5.80 13.97 10.47
CA MET A 23 -5.12 12.81 9.87
C MET A 23 -5.76 12.40 8.53
N LYS A 24 -7.09 12.34 8.40
CA LYS A 24 -7.77 12.09 7.10
C LYS A 24 -7.66 13.27 6.13
N ASP A 25 -7.57 14.51 6.60
CA ASP A 25 -7.44 15.72 5.77
C ASP A 25 -5.97 16.05 5.41
N LEU A 26 -4.99 15.57 6.18
CA LEU A 26 -3.55 15.53 5.85
C LEU A 26 -3.16 14.19 5.19
N TRP A 27 -4.09 13.28 4.94
CA TRP A 27 -3.91 12.26 3.91
C TRP A 27 -3.92 12.99 2.57
N ILE A 28 -2.78 13.64 2.34
CA ILE A 28 -2.39 14.29 1.12
C ILE A 28 -2.81 13.36 -0.02
N GLU A 29 -3.29 13.97 -1.09
CA GLU A 29 -3.57 13.37 -2.40
C GLU A 29 -2.32 12.72 -3.06
N ILE A 30 -1.35 12.30 -2.24
CA ILE A 30 -0.17 11.56 -2.63
C ILE A 30 -0.59 10.10 -2.81
N SER A 31 -0.31 9.57 -3.99
CA SER A 31 -0.53 8.16 -4.23
C SER A 31 0.50 7.35 -3.44
N PHE A 32 0.04 6.34 -2.68
CA PHE A 32 0.93 5.44 -1.94
C PHE A 32 1.99 4.77 -2.85
N LEU A 33 1.67 4.63 -4.14
CA LEU A 33 2.56 4.08 -5.15
C LEU A 33 3.75 5.01 -5.46
N GLU A 34 3.51 6.31 -5.59
CA GLU A 34 4.61 7.29 -5.76
C GLU A 34 5.51 7.35 -4.54
N VAL A 35 4.94 7.20 -3.33
CA VAL A 35 5.75 7.12 -2.09
C VAL A 35 6.60 5.87 -2.07
N ALA A 36 6.04 4.73 -2.49
CA ALA A 36 6.79 3.48 -2.59
C ALA A 36 7.97 3.62 -3.56
N GLN A 37 7.75 4.23 -4.73
CA GLN A 37 8.81 4.48 -5.72
C GLN A 37 9.88 5.45 -5.19
N ALA A 38 9.49 6.53 -4.53
CA ALA A 38 10.43 7.46 -3.92
C ALA A 38 11.25 6.78 -2.80
N ALA A 39 10.62 5.93 -2.00
CA ALA A 39 11.27 5.17 -0.95
C ALA A 39 12.28 4.15 -1.52
N GLN A 40 11.91 3.44 -2.59
CA GLN A 40 12.80 2.55 -3.32
C GLN A 40 14.03 3.31 -3.83
N TYR A 41 13.84 4.45 -4.50
CA TYR A 41 14.92 5.30 -4.98
C TYR A 41 15.86 5.77 -3.86
N CYS A 42 15.33 5.99 -2.66
CA CYS A 42 16.12 6.37 -1.48
C CYS A 42 16.76 5.18 -0.74
N SER A 43 16.72 3.97 -1.32
CA SER A 43 17.16 2.71 -0.68
C SER A 43 16.48 2.43 0.66
N ALA A 44 15.28 2.96 0.88
CA ALA A 44 14.48 2.72 2.08
C ALA A 44 13.57 1.51 1.85
N TYR A 45 14.18 0.34 1.63
CA TYR A 45 13.51 -0.85 1.07
C TYR A 45 12.30 -1.34 1.89
N PHE A 46 12.42 -1.45 3.21
CA PHE A 46 11.29 -1.84 4.07
C PHE A 46 10.12 -0.86 3.99
N THR A 47 10.40 0.43 3.81
CA THR A 47 9.35 1.43 3.68
C THR A 47 8.71 1.40 2.30
N ALA A 48 9.49 1.12 1.26
CA ALA A 48 8.96 0.90 -0.09
C ALA A 48 7.96 -0.28 -0.11
N ILE A 49 8.32 -1.38 0.54
CA ILE A 49 7.42 -2.54 0.71
C ILE A 49 6.15 -2.16 1.47
N LEU A 50 6.29 -1.49 2.63
CA LEU A 50 5.15 -1.07 3.45
C LEU A 50 4.16 -0.19 2.67
N TYR A 51 4.66 0.79 1.91
CA TYR A 51 3.81 1.67 1.11
C TYR A 51 3.17 0.95 -0.07
N THR A 52 3.85 -0.04 -0.65
CA THR A 52 3.30 -0.91 -1.69
C THR A 52 2.16 -1.77 -1.15
N GLU A 53 2.33 -2.34 0.04
CA GLU A 53 1.28 -3.11 0.73
C GLU A 53 0.08 -2.22 1.07
N LEU A 54 0.33 -1.01 1.58
CA LEU A 54 -0.73 -0.05 1.91
C LEU A 54 -1.51 0.36 0.67
N TRP A 55 -0.84 0.52 -0.48
CA TRP A 55 -1.51 0.75 -1.77
C TRP A 55 -2.42 -0.42 -2.15
N CYS A 56 -1.92 -1.66 -2.07
CA CYS A 56 -2.71 -2.85 -2.38
C CYS A 56 -3.93 -2.98 -1.46
N ASN A 57 -3.75 -2.72 -0.16
CA ASN A 57 -4.85 -2.73 0.80
C ASN A 57 -5.88 -1.63 0.51
N SER A 58 -5.44 -0.42 0.19
CA SER A 58 -6.33 0.70 -0.17
C SER A 58 -7.17 0.36 -1.41
N MET A 59 -6.58 -0.29 -2.41
CA MET A 59 -7.33 -0.71 -3.59
C MET A 59 -8.32 -1.85 -3.30
N ARG A 60 -7.96 -2.81 -2.44
CA ARG A 60 -8.90 -3.83 -1.95
C ARG A 60 -10.10 -3.23 -1.24
N GLU A 61 -9.87 -2.26 -0.35
CA GLU A 61 -10.94 -1.54 0.35
C GLU A 61 -11.83 -0.75 -0.62
N LYS A 62 -11.22 -0.09 -1.62
CA LYS A 62 -11.97 0.60 -2.67
C LYS A 62 -12.89 -0.36 -3.42
N ASN A 63 -12.40 -1.56 -3.78
CA ASN A 63 -13.23 -2.57 -4.45
C ASN A 63 -14.34 -3.12 -3.58
N ARG A 64 -14.05 -3.48 -2.33
CA ARG A 64 -15.07 -3.94 -1.35
C ARG A 64 -16.19 -2.91 -1.19
N ASN A 65 -15.84 -1.62 -1.17
CA ASN A 65 -16.83 -0.55 -1.06
C ASN A 65 -17.65 -0.39 -2.34
N SER A 66 -17.06 -0.56 -3.53
CA SER A 66 -17.81 -0.53 -4.79
C SER A 66 -18.70 -1.76 -5.03
N GLU A 67 -18.33 -2.95 -4.54
CA GLU A 67 -19.16 -4.17 -4.65
C GLU A 67 -20.36 -4.16 -3.69
N SER A 68 -20.35 -3.32 -2.65
CA SER A 68 -21.46 -3.23 -1.70
C SER A 68 -22.74 -2.55 -2.23
N VAL A 69 -22.74 -2.07 -3.48
CA VAL A 69 -23.88 -1.37 -4.10
C VAL A 69 -24.76 -2.29 -4.95
N ASP A 70 -24.27 -3.44 -5.42
CA ASP A 70 -25.05 -4.36 -6.27
C ASP A 70 -25.15 -5.76 -5.64
N HIS A 71 -26.35 -6.03 -5.11
CA HIS A 71 -27.00 -7.32 -4.82
C HIS A 71 -26.20 -8.59 -4.48
N SER A 72 -26.49 -9.08 -3.27
CA SER A 72 -26.80 -10.49 -2.95
C SER A 72 -26.29 -11.56 -3.92
N ASP A 73 -25.14 -12.15 -3.61
CA ASP A 73 -25.08 -13.60 -3.54
C ASP A 73 -23.91 -14.09 -2.69
N SER A 74 -24.24 -15.09 -1.88
CA SER A 74 -23.37 -15.78 -0.95
C SER A 74 -22.32 -16.62 -1.69
N SER A 75 -21.09 -16.14 -1.73
CA SER A 75 -19.92 -17.02 -1.75
C SER A 75 -18.78 -16.35 -1.01
N GLY A 76 -18.21 -17.06 -0.04
CA GLY A 76 -17.25 -16.53 0.91
C GLY A 76 -16.19 -15.67 0.23
N SER A 77 -15.99 -14.46 0.74
CA SER A 77 -14.86 -13.59 0.45
C SER A 77 -13.59 -14.41 0.65
N LEU A 78 -13.14 -15.09 -0.41
CA LEU A 78 -11.80 -15.60 -0.53
C LEU A 78 -10.93 -14.40 -0.21
N GLU A 79 -10.23 -14.46 0.91
CA GLU A 79 -9.21 -13.49 1.32
C GLU A 79 -8.14 -13.52 0.23
N PHE A 80 -8.41 -12.81 -0.88
CA PHE A 80 -7.47 -12.69 -1.97
C PHE A 80 -6.25 -11.99 -1.40
N SER A 81 -5.10 -12.66 -1.54
CA SER A 81 -3.81 -12.09 -1.20
C SER A 81 -3.71 -10.68 -1.82
N PRO A 82 -3.19 -9.68 -1.10
CA PRO A 82 -2.99 -8.33 -1.64
C PRO A 82 -2.33 -8.32 -3.03
N LEU A 83 -1.49 -9.31 -3.31
CA LEU A 83 -0.81 -9.52 -4.59
C LEU A 83 -1.75 -9.89 -5.75
N SER A 84 -2.81 -10.66 -5.50
CA SER A 84 -3.79 -11.02 -6.53
C SER A 84 -4.52 -9.79 -7.09
N TYR A 85 -4.56 -8.70 -6.32
CA TYR A 85 -5.18 -7.46 -6.72
C TYR A 85 -4.25 -6.63 -7.64
N ILE A 86 -2.94 -6.86 -7.60
CA ILE A 86 -1.99 -6.19 -8.49
C ILE A 86 -2.29 -6.57 -9.95
N GLY A 87 -2.57 -7.85 -10.20
CA GLY A 87 -2.87 -8.37 -11.54
C GLY A 87 -4.24 -7.95 -12.11
N SER A 88 -5.21 -7.58 -11.26
CA SER A 88 -6.51 -7.07 -11.72
C SER A 88 -6.45 -5.60 -12.13
N GLN A 89 -5.36 -4.90 -11.83
CA GLN A 89 -5.13 -3.52 -12.21
C GLN A 89 -4.52 -3.43 -13.62
N GLY A 90 -4.47 -2.21 -14.18
CA GLY A 90 -3.84 -1.97 -15.47
C GLY A 90 -2.40 -2.49 -15.51
N LYS A 91 -2.02 -3.14 -16.62
CA LYS A 91 -0.72 -3.81 -16.81
C LYS A 91 0.48 -2.94 -16.43
N ASP A 92 0.42 -1.64 -16.73
CA ASP A 92 1.51 -0.69 -16.45
C ASP A 92 1.77 -0.52 -14.94
N LYS A 93 0.70 -0.44 -14.13
CA LYS A 93 0.82 -0.31 -12.68
C LYS A 93 1.24 -1.63 -12.03
N ALA A 94 0.72 -2.74 -12.54
CA ALA A 94 1.12 -4.06 -12.09
C ALA A 94 2.63 -4.26 -12.28
N HIS A 95 3.14 -3.94 -13.48
CA HIS A 95 4.57 -4.04 -13.79
C HIS A 95 5.42 -3.17 -12.87
N LEU A 96 5.03 -1.91 -12.68
CA LEU A 96 5.74 -0.99 -11.78
C LEU A 96 5.80 -1.51 -10.34
N ILE A 97 4.73 -2.13 -9.84
CA ILE A 97 4.72 -2.71 -8.49
C ILE A 97 5.63 -3.93 -8.40
N TYR A 98 5.60 -4.82 -9.41
CA TYR A 98 6.52 -5.94 -9.46
C TYR A 98 7.98 -5.48 -9.51
N ASP A 99 8.29 -4.45 -10.29
CA ASP A 99 9.64 -3.88 -10.34
C ASP A 99 10.09 -3.32 -8.98
N ILE A 100 9.20 -2.61 -8.27
CA ILE A 100 9.49 -2.12 -6.91
C ILE A 100 9.75 -3.28 -5.95
N LEU A 101 8.88 -4.30 -5.94
CA LEU A 101 9.00 -5.43 -5.02
C LEU A 101 10.24 -6.27 -5.32
N LEU A 102 10.48 -6.61 -6.59
CA LEU A 102 11.62 -7.42 -6.99
C LEU A 102 12.95 -6.74 -6.63
N ASP A 103 13.10 -5.46 -6.94
CA ASP A 103 14.30 -4.70 -6.62
C ASP A 103 14.48 -4.53 -5.09
N THR A 104 13.41 -4.20 -4.37
CA THR A 104 13.49 -4.06 -2.90
C THR A 104 13.83 -5.38 -2.21
N TYR A 105 13.20 -6.50 -2.57
CA TYR A 105 13.53 -7.81 -2.01
C TYR A 105 14.92 -8.30 -2.42
N SER A 106 15.35 -8.03 -3.66
CA SER A 106 16.72 -8.30 -4.11
C SER A 106 17.76 -7.55 -3.28
N ASN A 107 17.54 -6.27 -3.01
CA ASN A 107 18.44 -5.45 -2.20
C ASN A 107 18.40 -5.79 -0.69
N ILE A 108 17.27 -6.29 -0.19
CA ILE A 108 17.16 -6.81 1.18
C ILE A 108 17.90 -8.16 1.33
N GLY A 109 17.99 -8.94 0.23
CA GLY A 109 18.61 -10.26 0.23
C GLY A 109 17.66 -11.37 0.69
N ASP A 110 16.35 -11.16 0.58
CA ASP A 110 15.34 -12.15 0.94
C ASP A 110 15.02 -13.05 -0.27
N SER A 111 15.71 -14.19 -0.35
CA SER A 111 15.54 -15.13 -1.47
C SER A 111 14.15 -15.76 -1.56
N ASP A 112 13.46 -15.90 -0.42
CA ASP A 112 12.11 -16.46 -0.39
C ASP A 112 11.11 -15.45 -1.00
N ALA A 113 11.24 -14.18 -0.61
CA ALA A 113 10.41 -13.11 -1.15
C ALA A 113 10.64 -12.85 -2.65
N ILE A 114 11.89 -12.96 -3.13
CA ILE A 114 12.20 -12.88 -4.57
C ILE A 114 11.51 -14.01 -5.32
N SER A 115 11.60 -15.25 -4.81
CA SER A 115 10.94 -16.42 -5.41
C SER A 115 9.42 -16.26 -5.45
N GLY A 116 8.84 -15.57 -4.46
CA GLY A 116 7.42 -15.22 -4.42
C GLY A 116 6.98 -14.17 -5.46
N CYS A 117 7.92 -13.44 -6.07
CA CYS A 117 7.62 -12.43 -7.08
C CYS A 117 7.68 -12.96 -8.53
N GLU A 118 8.30 -14.13 -8.77
CA GLU A 118 8.53 -14.70 -10.12
C GLU A 118 7.34 -15.54 -10.67
N VAL A 119 6.10 -15.31 -10.24
CA VAL A 119 4.93 -16.16 -10.59
C VAL A 119 4.02 -15.54 -11.64
#